data_AF-A0A6A0HWZ5-F1
#
_entry.id   AF-A0A6A0HWZ5-F1
#
_cell.length_a   1.000
_cell.length_b   1.000
_cell.length_c   1.000
_cell.angle_alpha   90.00
_cell.angle_beta   90.00
_cell.angle_gamma   90.00
#
_symmetry.space_group_name_H-M   'P 1'
#
loop_
_entity.id
_entity.type
_entity.pdbx_description
1 polymer ?
#
loop_
_entity_poly.entity_id
_entity_poly.type
_entity_poly.pdbx_seq_one_letter_code
_entity_poly.pdbx_strand_id
1 'polypeptide(L)' 'MKIYCPECRWEPTADSRWQCHPGCDHVWNTFDTHARCPQCGKVWRNTMCLACQQWSRHEDWYHDETPEQVEEVEMGMIWN' A
#
# COMPACT_ATOMS: atom_id res chain seq x y z
N MET A 1 -2.77 -8.47 6.72
CA MET A 1 -2.94 -7.40 5.73
C MET A 1 -1.58 -7.03 5.15
N LYS A 2 -1.34 -7.36 3.88
CA LYS A 2 -0.15 -6.95 3.12
C LYS A 2 -0.48 -5.70 2.30
N ILE A 3 0.52 -4.86 2.05
CA ILE A 3 0.39 -3.68 1.20
C ILE A 3 1.29 -3.86 0.00
N TYR A 4 0.72 -3.99 -1.20
CA TYR A 4 1.49 -4.03 -2.43
C TYR A 4 0.70 -3.51 -3.62
N CYS A 5 1.43 -3.01 -4.62
CA CYS A 5 0.84 -2.53 -5.86
C CYS A 5 0.02 -3.66 -6.52
N PRO A 6 -1.27 -3.45 -6.83
CA PRO A 6 -2.11 -4.50 -7.42
C PRO A 6 -1.65 -4.90 -8.82
N GLU A 7 -0.92 -4.03 -9.52
CA GLU A 7 -0.45 -4.28 -10.90
C GLU A 7 0.85 -5.09 -10.97
N CYS A 8 1.79 -4.84 -10.06
CA CYS A 8 3.15 -5.40 -10.16
C CYS A 8 3.69 -6.02 -8.87
N ARG A 9 2.88 -6.04 -7.80
CA ARG A 9 3.20 -6.57 -6.47
C ARG A 9 4.40 -5.92 -5.77
N TRP A 10 4.86 -4.76 -6.24
CA TRP A 10 5.87 -3.98 -5.52
C TRP A 10 5.33 -3.56 -4.15
N GLU A 11 6.13 -3.79 -3.10
CA GLU A 11 5.83 -3.44 -1.72
C GLU A 11 6.48 -2.10 -1.36
N PRO A 12 5.71 -1.10 -0.89
CA PRO A 12 6.28 0.14 -0.39
C PRO A 12 7.07 -0.10 0.89
N THR A 13 8.21 0.58 0.99
CA THR A 13 9.02 0.58 2.22
C THR A 13 8.60 1.73 3.13
N ALA A 14 9.07 1.74 4.37
CA ALA A 14 8.90 2.88 5.28
C ALA A 14 9.42 4.20 4.69
N ASP A 15 10.38 4.16 3.76
CA ASP A 15 10.97 5.33 3.10
C ASP A 15 10.33 5.71 1.76
N SER A 16 9.31 4.98 1.31
CA SER A 16 8.54 5.37 0.13
C SER A 16 7.80 6.69 0.37
N ARG A 17 7.85 7.61 -0.61
CA ARG A 17 7.32 8.97 -0.49
C ARG A 17 6.46 9.36 -1.69
N TRP A 18 5.35 10.02 -1.40
CA TRP A 18 4.49 10.70 -2.36
C TRP A 18 4.28 12.14 -1.93
N GLN A 19 3.96 13.01 -2.88
CA GLN A 19 3.75 14.43 -2.64
C GLN A 19 2.27 14.81 -2.74
N CYS A 20 1.80 15.68 -1.83
CA CYS A 20 0.42 16.17 -1.82
C CYS A 20 0.29 17.32 -2.80
N HIS A 21 0.39 17.00 -4.08
CA HIS A 21 0.35 17.99 -5.16
C HIS A 21 -0.94 17.86 -5.97
N PRO A 22 -1.64 18.97 -6.28
CA PRO A 22 -1.22 20.37 -6.09
C PRO A 22 -1.64 20.97 -4.73
N GLY A 23 -0.87 22.00 -4.31
CA GLY A 23 -1.25 23.03 -3.36
C GLY A 23 -0.75 22.87 -1.91
N CYS A 24 -0.40 21.67 -1.48
CA CYS A 24 0.11 21.43 -0.11
C CYS A 24 1.58 21.03 -0.10
N ASP A 25 2.01 20.25 -1.10
CA ASP A 25 3.40 19.81 -1.32
C ASP A 25 4.05 19.03 -0.19
N HIS A 26 3.29 18.67 0.85
CA HIS A 26 3.71 17.76 1.91
C HIS A 26 4.13 16.42 1.30
N VAL A 27 5.27 15.88 1.74
CA VAL A 27 5.83 14.62 1.26
C VAL A 27 5.78 13.59 2.38
N TRP A 28 5.06 12.49 2.17
CA TRP A 28 4.87 11.44 3.18
C TRP A 28 4.65 10.08 2.56
N ASN A 29 4.63 9.03 3.38
CA ASN A 29 4.19 7.72 2.94
C ASN A 29 2.66 7.66 3.03
N THR A 30 1.98 7.46 1.89
CA THR A 30 0.50 7.52 1.85
C THR A 30 -0.15 6.44 2.70
N PHE A 31 0.53 5.33 2.96
CA PHE A 31 0.00 4.22 3.74
C PHE A 31 -0.03 4.51 5.24
N ASP A 32 0.77 5.45 5.76
CA ASP A 32 0.78 5.83 7.18
C ASP A 32 -0.58 6.40 7.64
N THR A 33 -1.37 6.92 6.71
CA THR A 33 -2.60 7.68 7.01
C THR A 33 -3.77 7.31 6.10
N HIS A 34 -3.76 6.13 5.48
CA HIS A 34 -4.78 5.72 4.50
C HIS A 34 -5.03 6.83 3.45
N ALA A 35 -3.94 7.34 2.87
CA ALA A 35 -3.89 8.40 1.87
C ALA A 35 -4.45 9.77 2.28
N ARG A 36 -4.69 10.00 3.58
CA ARG A 36 -5.02 11.34 4.10
C ARG A 36 -3.74 12.14 4.33
N CYS A 37 -3.55 13.24 3.60
CA CYS A 37 -2.42 14.14 3.86
C CYS A 37 -2.46 14.64 5.31
N PRO A 38 -1.40 14.45 6.12
CA PRO A 38 -1.38 14.86 7.52
C PRO A 38 -1.34 16.38 7.70
N GLN A 39 -0.90 17.12 6.68
CA GLN A 39 -0.80 18.59 6.74
C GLN A 39 -2.10 19.31 6.37
N CYS A 40 -2.80 18.89 5.31
CA CYS A 40 -4.01 19.59 4.83
C CYS A 40 -5.30 18.78 4.91
N GLY A 41 -5.23 17.50 5.31
CA GLY A 41 -6.40 16.63 5.46
C GLY A 41 -7.02 16.10 4.16
N LYS A 42 -6.51 16.47 2.99
CA LYS A 42 -6.95 15.94 1.69
C LYS A 42 -6.78 14.41 1.66
N VAL A 43 -7.82 13.69 1.24
CA VAL A 43 -7.80 12.22 1.08
C VAL A 43 -7.61 11.88 -0.40
N TRP A 44 -6.52 11.21 -0.73
CA TRP A 44 -6.23 10.77 -2.10
C TRP A 44 -6.89 9.42 -2.37
N ARG A 45 -7.67 9.33 -3.47
CA ARG A 45 -8.36 8.10 -3.85
C ARG A 45 -7.48 7.10 -4.60
N ASN A 46 -6.44 7.60 -5.26
CA ASN A 46 -5.51 6.80 -6.05
C ASN A 46 -4.08 7.01 -5.53
N THR A 47 -3.24 6.00 -5.67
CA THR A 47 -1.80 6.06 -5.36
C THR A 47 -1.02 5.53 -6.55
N MET A 48 -0.02 6.28 -6.98
CA MET A 48 0.88 5.87 -8.06
C MET A 48 1.91 4.89 -7.52
N CYS A 49 2.16 3.79 -8.22
CA CYS A 49 3.25 2.89 -7.87
C CYS A 49 4.61 3.50 -8.21
N LEU A 50 5.57 3.45 -7.28
CA LEU A 50 6.92 3.98 -7.51
C LEU A 50 7.79 3.07 -8.39
N ALA A 51 7.39 1.80 -8.55
CA ALA A 51 8.08 0.85 -9.43
C ALA A 51 7.52 0.84 -10.86
N CYS A 52 6.21 0.60 -11.03
CA CYS A 52 5.59 0.47 -12.36
C CYS A 52 4.89 1.74 -12.87
N GLN A 53 4.83 2.80 -12.06
CA GLN A 53 4.22 4.11 -12.39
C GLN A 53 2.72 4.08 -12.76
N GLN A 54 2.05 2.94 -12.63
CA GLN A 54 0.59 2.85 -12.78
C GLN A 54 -0.11 3.44 -11.56
N TRP A 55 -1.30 4.00 -11.80
CA TRP A 55 -2.19 4.50 -10.77
C TRP A 55 -3.26 3.46 -10.48
N SER A 56 -3.42 3.11 -9.21
CA SER A 56 -4.49 2.23 -8.74
C SER A 56 -5.24 2.90 -7.60
N ARG A 57 -6.46 2.47 -7.30
CA ARG A 57 -7.19 2.98 -6.13
C ARG A 57 -6.39 2.65 -4.89
N HIS A 58 -6.32 3.58 -3.94
CA HIS A 58 -5.52 3.37 -2.73
C HIS A 58 -6.00 2.14 -1.94
N GLU A 59 -7.31 1.85 -1.96
CA GLU A 59 -7.90 0.66 -1.32
C GLU A 59 -7.41 -0.67 -1.93
N ASP A 60 -7.12 -0.71 -3.24
CA ASP A 60 -6.68 -1.93 -3.94
C ASP A 60 -5.24 -2.33 -3.58
N TRP A 61 -4.52 -1.49 -2.83
CA TRP A 61 -3.18 -1.80 -2.33
C TRP A 61 -3.20 -2.70 -1.10
N TYR A 62 -4.34 -2.82 -0.42
CA TYR A 62 -4.49 -3.59 0.82
C TYR A 62 -5.00 -5.00 0.48
N HIS A 63 -4.17 -6.00 0.75
CA HIS A 63 -4.47 -7.41 0.46
C HIS A 63 -4.53 -8.21 1.76
N ASP A 64 -5.70 -8.76 2.06
CA ASP A 64 -5.83 -9.72 3.16
C ASP A 64 -5.15 -11.03 2.78
N GLU A 65 -4.51 -11.67 3.76
CA GLU A 65 -4.11 -13.08 3.60
C GLU A 65 -5.38 -13.90 3.76
N THR A 66 -5.70 -14.75 2.78
CA THR A 66 -6.88 -15.60 2.89
C THR A 66 -6.63 -16.66 3.96
N PRO A 67 -7.67 -17.11 4.70
CA PRO A 67 -7.52 -18.18 5.69
C PRO A 67 -6.83 -19.44 5.12
N GLU A 68 -7.10 -19.77 3.85
CA GLU A 68 -6.47 -20.88 3.13
C GLU A 68 -4.95 -20.74 3.02
N GLN A 69 -4.44 -19.51 2.84
CA GLN A 69 -2.99 -19.24 2.77
C GLN A 69 -2.31 -19.35 4.14
N VAL A 70 -3.05 -19.10 5.22
CA VAL A 70 -2.51 -19.23 6.59
C VAL A 70 -2.48 -20.71 6.99
N GLU A 71 -3.55 -21.46 6.71
CA GLU A 71 -3.64 -22.90 7.00
C GLU A 71 -2.59 -23.73 6.24
N GLU A 72 -2.33 -23.43 4.95
CA GLU A 72 -1.32 -24.14 4.16
C GLU A 72 0.10 -23.90 4.70
N VAL A 73 0.41 -22.67 5.14
CA VAL A 73 1.71 -22.34 5.73
C VAL A 73 1.87 -23.00 7.10
N GLU A 74 0.85 -22.97 7.96
CA GLU A 74 0.88 -23.62 9.27
C GLU A 74 1.01 -25.14 9.14
N MET A 75 0.25 -25.77 8.23
CA MET A 75 0.36 -27.20 7.95
C MET A 75 1.74 -27.56 7.37
N GLY A 76 2.27 -26.77 6.43
CA GLY A 76 3.61 -27.00 5.90
C GLY A 76 4.73 -26.97 6.95
N MET A 77 4.57 -26.17 8.01
CA MET A 77 5.54 -26.06 9.11
C MET A 77 5.45 -27.19 10.15
N ILE A 78 4.28 -27.81 10.35
CA ILE A 78 4.10 -28.92 11.31
C ILE A 78 4.49 -30.28 10.76
N TRP A 79 4.55 -30.44 9.43
CA TRP A 79 4.92 -31.71 8.76
C TRP A 79 6.36 -31.74 8.22
N ASN A 80 7.17 -30.72 8.52
CA ASN A 80 8.60 -30.63 8.16
C ASN A 80 9.49 -30.70 9.40
#